data_AF-A0A662M046-F1
#
_entry.id   AF-A0A662M046-F1
#
_cell.length_a   1.000
_cell.length_b   1.000
_cell.length_c   1.000
_cell.angle_alpha   90.00
_cell.angle_beta   90.00
_cell.angle_gamma   90.00
#
_symmetry.space_group_name_H-M   'P 1'
#
loop_
_entity.id
_entity.type
_entity.pdbx_description
1 polymer ?
#
loop_
_entity_poly.entity_id
_entity_poly.type
_entity_poly.pdbx_seq_one_letter_code
_entity_poly.pdbx_strand_id
1 'polypeptide(L)'
;LASAHRLFNVMVAKDGKIGIFIKPDDNVSHLMDIAEEVAGSLSFDVRRMDSYKAVYLQNAHEEDIDRIDSALAKREQEEGAYGFISPSSTYHRFMTGLTGGKMSSSRPESAIFLTDSPEEAKKKIMSAKTGGAVSLAEQKKHGGNPDECVVYELFLYHLMKDDKELGDIYKKCKSGEQMCGNCKKLAVQMMVDFLKDIKEKREAAKEEVGNYLNLKFPGVAGYIP
;
A
#
# COMPACT_ATOMS: atom_id res chain seq x y z
N LEU A 1 -19.40 4.41 -5.89
CA LEU A 1 -20.18 5.32 -5.03
C LEU A 1 -19.74 6.78 -5.19
N ALA A 2 -18.45 7.12 -4.97
CA ALA A 2 -17.91 8.49 -5.13
C ALA A 2 -18.25 9.15 -6.48
N SER A 3 -17.95 8.47 -7.61
CA SER A 3 -18.22 8.99 -8.95
C SER A 3 -19.71 9.31 -9.23
N ALA A 4 -20.65 8.68 -8.51
CA ALA A 4 -22.08 8.96 -8.68
C ALA A 4 -22.51 10.34 -8.12
N HIS A 5 -21.70 10.91 -7.21
CA HIS A 5 -21.95 12.22 -6.61
C HIS A 5 -21.11 13.35 -7.24
N ARG A 6 -20.40 13.04 -8.33
CA ARG A 6 -19.59 14.01 -9.06
C ARG A 6 -20.43 14.74 -10.10
N LEU A 7 -20.19 16.03 -10.29
CA LEU A 7 -20.81 16.82 -11.36
C LEU A 7 -20.11 16.57 -12.69
N PHE A 8 -18.80 16.30 -12.65
CA PHE A 8 -17.98 16.08 -13.83
C PHE A 8 -17.53 14.62 -13.96
N ASN A 9 -17.17 14.25 -15.18
CA ASN A 9 -16.50 13.00 -15.52
C ASN A 9 -15.36 13.30 -16.48
N VAL A 10 -14.12 13.01 -16.10
CA VAL A 10 -12.97 13.16 -16.99
C VAL A 10 -12.61 11.78 -17.53
N MET A 11 -12.63 11.60 -18.84
CA MET A 11 -12.30 10.31 -19.46
C MET A 11 -11.79 10.44 -20.89
N VAL A 12 -11.14 9.39 -21.36
CA VAL A 12 -10.82 9.17 -22.78
C VAL A 12 -12.13 8.86 -23.51
N ALA A 13 -12.49 9.73 -24.46
CA ALA A 13 -13.61 9.53 -25.36
C ALA A 13 -13.30 8.47 -26.42
N LYS A 14 -14.33 8.02 -27.15
CA LYS A 14 -14.20 6.97 -28.18
C LYS A 14 -13.23 7.32 -29.32
N ASP A 15 -13.01 8.61 -29.56
CA ASP A 15 -12.07 9.12 -30.57
C ASP A 15 -10.64 9.33 -30.02
N GLY A 16 -10.36 8.86 -28.79
CA GLY A 16 -9.05 8.95 -28.14
C GLY A 16 -8.75 10.29 -27.47
N LYS A 17 -9.69 11.25 -27.51
CA LYS A 17 -9.50 12.57 -26.91
C LYS A 17 -9.94 12.57 -25.44
N ILE A 18 -9.29 13.37 -24.61
CA ILE A 18 -9.74 13.60 -23.24
C ILE A 18 -10.92 14.58 -23.24
N GLY A 19 -11.99 14.22 -22.54
CA GLY A 19 -13.17 15.06 -22.39
C GLY A 19 -13.61 15.18 -20.93
N ILE A 20 -14.07 16.37 -20.56
CA ILE A 20 -14.80 16.67 -19.33
C ILE A 20 -16.29 16.63 -19.69
N PHE A 21 -17.02 15.65 -19.16
CA PHE A 21 -18.45 15.46 -19.41
C PHE A 21 -19.26 15.90 -18.20
N ILE A 22 -20.32 16.67 -18.45
CA ILE A 22 -21.23 17.16 -17.43
C ILE A 22 -22.29 16.07 -17.20
N LYS A 23 -22.39 15.59 -15.96
CA LYS A 23 -23.31 14.51 -15.58
C LYS A 23 -24.77 14.96 -15.38
N PRO A 24 -25.06 16.08 -14.71
CA PRO A 24 -26.44 16.54 -14.50
C PRO A 24 -27.08 17.09 -15.77
N ASP A 25 -28.42 17.15 -15.76
CA ASP A 25 -29.20 17.75 -16.84
C ASP A 25 -29.56 19.23 -16.59
N ASP A 26 -29.39 19.70 -15.36
CA ASP A 26 -29.58 21.07 -14.90
C ASP A 26 -28.27 21.88 -14.89
N ASN A 27 -28.38 23.20 -15.04
CA ASN A 27 -27.26 24.15 -15.01
C ASN A 27 -26.09 23.81 -15.95
N VAL A 28 -26.35 23.06 -17.02
CA VAL A 28 -25.30 22.54 -17.93
C VAL A 28 -24.39 23.65 -18.45
N SER A 29 -24.94 24.80 -18.87
CA SER A 29 -24.12 25.91 -19.38
C SER A 29 -23.13 26.43 -18.34
N HIS A 30 -23.58 26.59 -17.09
CA HIS A 30 -22.73 27.05 -15.99
C HIS A 30 -21.64 26.01 -15.64
N LEU A 31 -22.00 24.72 -15.63
CA LEU A 31 -21.04 23.64 -15.41
C LEU A 31 -20.04 23.53 -16.57
N MET A 32 -20.45 23.81 -17.80
CA MET A 32 -19.57 23.91 -18.96
C MET A 32 -18.57 25.05 -18.81
N ASP A 33 -19.02 26.23 -18.37
CA ASP A 33 -18.15 27.40 -18.13
C ASP A 33 -17.09 27.08 -17.06
N ILE A 34 -17.50 26.38 -15.99
CA ILE A 34 -16.58 25.87 -14.95
C ILE A 34 -15.54 24.91 -15.52
N ALA A 35 -15.96 23.95 -16.36
CA ALA A 35 -15.06 22.99 -16.96
C ALA A 35 -14.02 23.67 -17.86
N GLU A 36 -14.42 24.69 -18.61
CA GLU A 36 -13.53 25.53 -19.43
C GLU A 36 -12.56 26.35 -18.57
N GLU A 37 -13.04 26.98 -17.49
CA GLU A 37 -12.21 27.74 -16.56
C GLU A 37 -11.14 26.85 -15.91
N VAL A 38 -11.54 25.69 -15.39
CA VAL A 38 -10.61 24.74 -14.76
C VAL A 38 -9.60 24.24 -15.77
N ALA A 39 -10.02 23.79 -16.95
CA ALA A 39 -9.12 23.34 -18.00
C ALA A 39 -8.15 24.44 -18.46
N GLY A 40 -8.64 25.67 -18.64
CA GLY A 40 -7.82 26.82 -19.02
C GLY A 40 -6.78 27.18 -17.94
N SER A 41 -7.16 27.11 -16.66
CA SER A 41 -6.23 27.33 -15.53
C SER A 41 -5.09 26.30 -15.48
N LEU A 42 -5.29 25.13 -16.07
CA LEU A 42 -4.30 24.06 -16.19
C LEU A 42 -3.52 24.09 -17.51
N SER A 43 -3.74 25.10 -18.35
CA SER A 43 -3.12 25.30 -19.67
C SER A 43 -3.54 24.28 -20.73
N PHE A 44 -4.79 23.79 -20.66
CA PHE A 44 -5.35 22.94 -21.72
C PHE A 44 -6.13 23.76 -22.75
N ASP A 45 -5.94 23.41 -24.02
CA ASP A 45 -6.71 23.95 -25.14
C ASP A 45 -8.09 23.30 -25.17
N VAL A 46 -9.13 24.09 -24.94
CA VAL A 46 -10.50 23.61 -24.80
C VAL A 46 -11.29 23.70 -26.11
N ARG A 47 -12.15 22.70 -26.33
CA ARG A 47 -13.19 22.72 -27.37
C ARG A 47 -14.52 22.31 -26.74
N ARG A 48 -15.38 23.28 -26.52
CA ARG A 48 -16.75 23.08 -26.04
C ARG A 48 -17.62 22.40 -27.09
N MET A 49 -18.49 21.49 -26.65
CA MET A 49 -19.49 20.86 -27.49
C MET A 49 -20.80 20.66 -26.71
N ASP A 50 -21.67 21.68 -26.73
CA ASP A 50 -22.91 21.73 -25.95
C ASP A 50 -23.87 20.57 -26.26
N SER A 51 -23.92 20.11 -27.52
CA SER A 51 -24.77 18.97 -27.93
C SER A 51 -24.44 17.66 -27.22
N TYR A 52 -23.20 17.54 -26.72
CA TYR A 52 -22.72 16.37 -25.99
C TYR A 52 -22.46 16.66 -24.51
N LYS A 53 -22.79 17.87 -24.02
CA LYS A 53 -22.51 18.31 -22.65
C LYS A 53 -21.06 18.05 -22.25
N ALA A 54 -20.12 18.42 -23.12
CA ALA A 54 -18.71 18.04 -22.99
C ALA A 54 -17.74 19.13 -23.43
N VAL A 55 -16.65 19.30 -22.66
CA VAL A 55 -15.46 20.09 -23.03
C VAL A 55 -14.34 19.11 -23.41
N TYR A 56 -13.85 19.17 -24.63
CA TYR A 56 -12.74 18.35 -25.10
C TYR A 56 -11.41 19.09 -24.97
N LEU A 57 -10.39 18.41 -24.48
CA LEU A 57 -9.05 18.96 -24.27
C LEU A 57 -8.13 18.51 -25.40
N GLN A 58 -7.65 19.45 -26.24
CA GLN A 58 -6.93 19.11 -27.48
C GLN A 58 -5.50 18.64 -27.24
N ASN A 59 -4.85 19.14 -26.19
CA ASN A 59 -3.44 18.90 -25.85
C ASN A 59 -3.26 18.07 -24.57
N ALA A 60 -4.32 17.44 -24.06
CA ALA A 60 -4.27 16.60 -22.86
C ALA A 60 -3.96 15.14 -23.19
N HIS A 61 -3.28 14.45 -22.26
CA HIS A 61 -2.97 13.03 -22.32
C HIS A 61 -3.64 12.27 -21.15
N GLU A 62 -3.60 10.93 -21.18
CA GLU A 62 -4.22 10.11 -20.12
C GLU A 62 -3.64 10.39 -18.73
N GLU A 63 -2.35 10.74 -18.64
CA GLU A 63 -1.67 11.12 -17.40
C GLU A 63 -2.20 12.42 -16.76
N ASP A 64 -2.90 13.26 -17.54
CA ASP A 64 -3.49 14.50 -17.05
C ASP A 64 -4.84 14.30 -16.36
N ILE A 65 -5.50 13.16 -16.58
CA ILE A 65 -6.88 12.90 -16.13
C ILE A 65 -7.00 13.14 -14.61
N ASP A 66 -6.08 12.58 -13.82
CA ASP A 66 -6.13 12.68 -12.36
C ASP A 66 -5.96 14.12 -11.87
N ARG A 67 -5.12 14.91 -12.54
CA ARG A 67 -4.88 16.32 -12.23
C ARG A 67 -6.12 17.16 -12.55
N ILE A 68 -6.75 16.92 -13.71
CA ILE A 68 -7.99 17.61 -14.12
C ILE A 68 -9.14 17.22 -13.20
N ASP A 69 -9.31 15.92 -12.92
CA ASP A 69 -10.37 15.41 -12.06
C ASP A 69 -10.27 15.98 -10.64
N SER A 70 -9.05 16.07 -10.10
CA SER A 70 -8.79 16.65 -8.78
C SER A 70 -9.11 18.15 -8.72
N ALA A 71 -8.79 18.90 -9.79
CA ALA A 71 -9.10 20.32 -9.88
C ALA A 71 -10.62 20.56 -9.99
N LEU A 72 -11.32 19.75 -10.79
CA LEU A 72 -12.77 19.79 -10.90
C LEU A 72 -13.44 19.40 -9.58
N ALA A 73 -12.97 18.36 -8.90
CA ALA A 73 -13.50 17.95 -7.60
C ALA A 73 -13.46 19.08 -6.57
N LYS A 74 -12.40 19.90 -6.55
CA LYS A 74 -12.33 21.10 -5.71
C LYS A 74 -13.39 22.13 -6.10
N ARG A 75 -13.55 22.38 -7.40
CA ARG A 75 -14.53 23.35 -7.91
C ARG A 75 -15.97 22.89 -7.68
N GLU A 76 -16.25 21.59 -7.73
CA GLU A 76 -17.55 21.02 -7.36
C GLU A 76 -17.95 21.35 -5.92
N GLN A 77 -17.00 21.41 -4.98
CA GLN A 77 -17.27 21.78 -3.59
C GLN A 77 -17.73 23.23 -3.46
N GLU A 78 -17.16 24.13 -4.26
CA GLU A 78 -17.56 25.54 -4.31
C GLU A 78 -18.98 25.71 -4.89
N GLU A 79 -19.40 24.76 -5.74
CA GLU A 79 -20.78 24.66 -6.27
C GLU A 79 -21.76 23.93 -5.32
N GLY A 80 -21.32 23.58 -4.10
CA GLY A 80 -22.14 22.89 -3.11
C GLY A 80 -22.32 21.39 -3.36
N ALA A 81 -21.60 20.80 -4.33
CA ALA A 81 -21.50 19.36 -4.50
C ALA A 81 -20.40 18.75 -3.62
N TYR A 82 -20.34 17.43 -3.54
CA TYR A 82 -19.40 16.75 -2.64
C TYR A 82 -17.94 16.75 -3.13
N GLY A 83 -17.70 16.75 -4.45
CA GLY A 83 -16.35 16.68 -5.00
C GLY A 83 -15.57 15.43 -4.59
N PHE A 84 -16.23 14.26 -4.47
CA PHE A 84 -15.56 13.06 -3.99
C PHE A 84 -14.56 12.48 -4.99
N ILE A 85 -13.29 12.45 -4.61
CA ILE A 85 -12.26 11.69 -5.33
C ILE A 85 -12.34 10.23 -4.87
N SER A 86 -12.34 9.30 -5.83
CA SER A 86 -12.33 7.88 -5.49
C SER A 86 -11.03 7.55 -4.77
N PRO A 87 -11.07 6.86 -3.61
CA PRO A 87 -9.85 6.49 -2.93
C PRO A 87 -9.07 5.48 -3.77
N SER A 88 -7.76 5.66 -3.87
CA SER A 88 -6.86 4.64 -4.39
C SER A 88 -6.74 3.49 -3.40
N SER A 89 -6.44 2.29 -3.90
CA SER A 89 -6.18 1.11 -3.07
C SER A 89 -4.85 0.47 -3.43
N THR A 90 -4.16 0.00 -2.40
CA THR A 90 -2.97 -0.86 -2.54
C THR A 90 -3.27 -2.20 -1.90
N TYR A 91 -2.93 -3.29 -2.57
CA TYR A 91 -3.14 -4.64 -2.07
C TYR A 91 -1.79 -5.23 -1.67
N HIS A 92 -1.72 -5.78 -0.46
CA HIS A 92 -0.55 -6.50 0.03
C HIS A 92 -0.91 -7.96 0.28
N ARG A 93 0.08 -8.84 0.14
CA ARG A 93 -0.07 -10.25 0.49
C ARG A 93 0.01 -10.39 2.01
N PHE A 94 -0.82 -11.28 2.56
CA PHE A 94 -0.64 -11.67 3.95
C PHE A 94 0.63 -12.49 4.12
N MET A 95 1.36 -12.21 5.18
CA MET A 95 2.46 -13.07 5.61
C MET A 95 1.93 -14.40 6.14
N THR A 96 2.64 -15.46 5.81
CA THR A 96 2.35 -16.78 6.32
C THR A 96 2.75 -16.85 7.80
N GLY A 97 1.88 -17.37 8.65
CA GLY A 97 2.21 -17.67 10.03
C GLY A 97 3.31 -18.73 10.10
N LEU A 98 4.07 -18.74 11.19
CA LEU A 98 5.24 -19.61 11.37
C LEU A 98 4.94 -21.10 11.19
N THR A 99 3.70 -21.54 11.39
CA THR A 99 3.26 -22.93 11.21
C THR A 99 2.70 -23.23 9.81
N GLY A 100 2.75 -22.28 8.87
CA GLY A 100 2.33 -22.46 7.46
C GLY A 100 0.89 -22.06 7.13
N GLY A 101 0.17 -21.43 8.06
CA GLY A 101 -1.21 -20.95 7.88
C GLY A 101 -1.34 -19.45 8.12
N LYS A 102 -2.49 -18.99 8.63
CA LYS A 102 -2.67 -17.59 9.03
C LYS A 102 -1.89 -17.27 10.31
N MET A 103 -1.17 -16.15 10.33
CA MET A 103 -0.63 -15.58 11.55
C MET A 103 -1.79 -15.09 12.45
N SER A 104 -1.90 -15.61 13.68
CA SER A 104 -3.04 -15.35 14.56
C SER A 104 -2.64 -15.18 16.02
N SER A 105 -3.19 -14.18 16.70
CA SER A 105 -3.01 -13.98 18.14
C SER A 105 -3.59 -15.13 18.98
N SER A 106 -4.66 -15.77 18.48
CA SER A 106 -5.27 -16.96 19.11
C SER A 106 -4.43 -18.24 18.98
N ARG A 107 -3.37 -18.21 18.16
CA ARG A 107 -2.41 -19.29 17.96
C ARG A 107 -0.99 -18.74 18.15
N PRO A 108 -0.55 -18.52 19.40
CA PRO A 108 0.71 -17.80 19.69
C PRO A 108 1.96 -18.38 19.03
N GLU A 109 1.97 -19.68 18.72
CA GLU A 109 3.04 -20.37 18.01
C GLU A 109 3.12 -20.01 16.52
N SER A 110 2.04 -19.46 15.95
CA SER A 110 1.97 -19.02 14.56
C SER A 110 2.52 -17.61 14.32
N ALA A 111 2.78 -16.84 15.39
CA ALA A 111 3.11 -15.42 15.32
C ALA A 111 4.29 -15.05 16.23
N ILE A 112 5.11 -14.11 15.78
CA ILE A 112 6.11 -13.43 16.61
C ILE A 112 5.45 -12.14 17.10
N PHE A 113 5.21 -12.03 18.39
CA PHE A 113 4.69 -10.78 18.95
C PHE A 113 5.82 -9.81 19.17
N LEU A 114 5.55 -8.51 18.98
CA LEU A 114 6.51 -7.44 19.27
C LEU A 114 6.87 -7.35 20.76
N THR A 115 6.18 -8.12 21.60
CA THR A 115 6.43 -8.24 23.05
C THR A 115 7.09 -9.55 23.44
N ASP A 116 7.35 -10.45 22.49
CA ASP A 116 8.05 -11.71 22.76
C ASP A 116 9.46 -11.40 23.29
N SER A 117 9.92 -12.20 24.24
CA SER A 117 11.32 -12.24 24.62
C SER A 117 12.20 -12.78 23.48
N PRO A 118 13.51 -12.43 23.45
CA PRO A 118 14.46 -13.02 22.52
C PRO A 118 14.41 -14.56 22.50
N GLU A 119 14.22 -15.19 23.66
CA GLU A 119 14.15 -16.63 23.84
C GLU A 119 12.88 -17.23 23.20
N GLU A 120 11.73 -16.57 23.37
CA GLU A 120 10.47 -16.98 22.76
C GLU A 120 10.53 -16.83 21.24
N ALA A 121 10.98 -15.69 20.74
CA ALA A 121 11.14 -15.44 19.31
C ALA A 121 12.09 -16.47 18.67
N LYS A 122 13.22 -16.75 19.33
CA LYS A 122 14.15 -17.81 18.93
C LYS A 122 13.46 -19.16 18.84
N LYS A 123 12.74 -19.57 19.88
CA LYS A 123 12.04 -20.87 19.91
C LYS A 123 11.05 -20.97 18.74
N LYS A 124 10.24 -19.94 18.53
CA LYS A 124 9.23 -19.88 17.47
C LYS A 124 9.86 -19.94 16.07
N ILE A 125 10.88 -19.13 15.77
CA ILE A 125 11.58 -19.15 14.48
C ILE A 125 12.27 -20.50 14.23
N MET A 126 12.90 -21.07 15.26
CA MET A 126 13.55 -22.36 15.13
C MET A 126 12.55 -23.49 14.80
N SER A 127 11.31 -23.38 15.28
CA SER A 127 10.21 -24.29 14.94
C SER A 127 9.45 -23.96 13.64
N ALA A 128 9.73 -22.83 12.98
CA ALA A 128 8.95 -22.38 11.82
C ALA A 128 9.01 -23.36 10.64
N LYS A 129 7.91 -23.45 9.88
CA LYS A 129 7.84 -24.20 8.62
C LYS A 129 8.80 -23.59 7.60
N THR A 130 9.52 -24.47 6.90
CA THR A 130 10.46 -24.10 5.83
C THR A 130 10.09 -24.83 4.55
N GLY A 131 10.49 -24.29 3.40
CA GLY A 131 10.46 -25.00 2.12
C GLY A 131 11.71 -25.84 1.86
N GLY A 132 12.49 -26.18 2.90
CA GLY A 132 13.65 -27.05 2.76
C GLY A 132 13.28 -28.52 2.56
N ALA A 133 14.25 -29.31 2.09
CA ALA A 133 14.09 -30.74 1.90
C ALA A 133 13.99 -31.52 3.23
N VAL A 134 13.48 -32.75 3.14
CA VAL A 134 13.28 -33.66 4.29
C VAL A 134 14.57 -34.09 4.98
N SER A 135 15.71 -34.04 4.28
CA SER A 135 17.02 -34.42 4.81
C SER A 135 18.12 -33.47 4.37
N LEU A 136 19.24 -33.48 5.11
CA LEU A 136 20.44 -32.71 4.77
C LEU A 136 21.02 -33.11 3.41
N ALA A 137 21.02 -34.41 3.09
CA ALA A 137 21.56 -34.92 1.83
C ALA A 137 20.72 -34.42 0.64
N GLU A 138 19.39 -34.48 0.76
CA GLU A 138 18.48 -33.97 -0.26
C GLU A 138 18.57 -32.46 -0.40
N GLN A 139 18.66 -31.70 0.70
CA GLN A 139 18.85 -30.26 0.64
C GLN A 139 20.12 -29.88 -0.12
N LYS A 140 21.24 -30.59 0.12
CA LYS A 140 22.51 -30.33 -0.58
C LYS A 140 22.46 -30.69 -2.07
N LYS A 141 21.72 -31.74 -2.41
CA LYS A 141 21.66 -32.25 -3.79
C LYS A 141 20.64 -31.51 -4.65
N HIS A 142 19.51 -31.15 -4.08
CA HIS A 142 18.34 -30.65 -4.80
C HIS A 142 17.92 -29.23 -4.37
N GLY A 143 18.54 -28.67 -3.35
CA GLY A 143 18.17 -27.36 -2.81
C GLY A 143 16.87 -27.38 -2.01
N GLY A 144 16.45 -26.19 -1.58
CA GLY A 144 15.13 -25.93 -1.01
C GLY A 144 14.29 -25.02 -1.92
N ASN A 145 13.04 -24.82 -1.52
CA ASN A 145 12.09 -23.90 -2.16
C ASN A 145 11.85 -22.67 -1.27
N PRO A 146 12.53 -21.53 -1.53
CA PRO A 146 12.30 -20.30 -0.77
C PRO A 146 10.88 -19.73 -0.92
N ASP A 147 10.22 -20.00 -2.05
CA ASP A 147 8.88 -19.47 -2.36
C ASP A 147 7.79 -20.06 -1.43
N GLU A 148 8.09 -21.17 -0.75
CA GLU A 148 7.25 -21.83 0.26
C GLU A 148 7.85 -21.79 1.67
N CYS A 149 8.84 -20.91 1.91
CA CYS A 149 9.59 -20.86 3.16
C CYS A 149 9.21 -19.65 4.02
N VAL A 150 8.57 -19.88 5.17
CA VAL A 150 8.18 -18.81 6.10
C VAL A 150 9.41 -18.06 6.65
N VAL A 151 10.54 -18.76 6.83
CA VAL A 151 11.79 -18.11 7.27
C VAL A 151 12.32 -17.15 6.20
N TYR A 152 12.16 -17.47 4.92
CA TYR A 152 12.52 -16.55 3.84
C TYR A 152 11.57 -15.35 3.78
N GLU A 153 10.26 -15.57 4.01
CA GLU A 153 9.29 -14.46 4.15
C GLU A 153 9.67 -13.49 5.27
N LEU A 154 10.21 -13.97 6.42
CA LEU A 154 10.68 -13.07 7.48
C LEU A 154 11.79 -12.14 7.00
N PHE A 155 12.73 -12.63 6.17
CA PHE A 155 13.76 -11.78 5.56
C PHE A 155 13.13 -10.76 4.61
N LEU A 156 12.29 -11.24 3.69
CA LEU A 156 11.64 -10.43 2.66
C LEU A 156 10.82 -9.27 3.24
N TYR A 157 10.05 -9.50 4.31
CA TYR A 157 9.12 -8.49 4.82
C TYR A 157 9.69 -7.61 5.92
N HIS A 158 10.64 -8.10 6.72
CA HIS A 158 10.98 -7.45 7.99
C HIS A 158 12.48 -7.32 8.25
N LEU A 159 13.25 -8.36 7.98
CA LEU A 159 14.61 -8.44 8.51
C LEU A 159 15.66 -7.90 7.54
N MET A 160 15.44 -7.96 6.23
CA MET A 160 16.46 -7.63 5.23
C MET A 160 15.96 -6.56 4.26
N LYS A 161 16.69 -5.45 4.15
CA LYS A 161 16.37 -4.34 3.25
C LYS A 161 17.17 -4.35 1.94
N ASP A 162 18.31 -5.02 1.91
CA ASP A 162 19.14 -5.12 0.71
C ASP A 162 18.69 -6.30 -0.15
N ASP A 163 18.14 -6.00 -1.33
CA ASP A 163 17.68 -6.98 -2.31
C ASP A 163 18.81 -7.92 -2.78
N LYS A 164 20.07 -7.47 -2.75
CA LYS A 164 21.22 -8.31 -3.12
C LYS A 164 21.44 -9.41 -2.08
N GLU A 165 21.46 -9.05 -0.81
CA GLU A 165 21.60 -10.03 0.28
C GLU A 165 20.44 -11.03 0.27
N LEU A 166 19.22 -10.53 0.04
CA LEU A 166 18.02 -11.36 -0.03
C LEU A 166 18.09 -12.33 -1.23
N GLY A 167 18.49 -11.81 -2.40
CA GLY A 167 18.73 -12.60 -3.60
C GLY A 167 19.82 -13.65 -3.43
N ASP A 168 20.85 -13.39 -2.63
CA ASP A 168 21.90 -14.35 -2.32
C ASP A 168 21.40 -15.48 -1.41
N ILE A 169 20.60 -15.17 -0.38
CA ILE A 169 19.94 -16.21 0.43
C ILE A 169 19.05 -17.09 -0.45
N TYR A 170 18.28 -16.48 -1.36
CA TYR A 170 17.42 -17.20 -2.30
C TYR A 170 18.20 -18.19 -3.16
N LYS A 171 19.27 -17.71 -3.81
CA LYS A 171 20.15 -18.53 -4.67
C LYS A 171 20.81 -19.66 -3.89
N LYS A 172 21.40 -19.35 -2.73
CA LYS A 172 22.08 -20.35 -1.89
C LYS A 172 21.12 -21.42 -1.36
N CYS A 173 19.87 -21.05 -1.07
CA CYS A 173 18.84 -22.02 -0.69
C CYS A 173 18.49 -22.94 -1.87
N LYS A 174 18.24 -22.37 -3.06
CA LYS A 174 17.92 -23.15 -4.27
C LYS A 174 19.07 -24.04 -4.75
N SER A 175 20.31 -23.64 -4.54
CA SER A 175 21.49 -24.44 -4.91
C SER A 175 21.84 -25.53 -3.90
N GLY A 176 21.24 -25.50 -2.70
CA GLY A 176 21.61 -26.41 -1.61
C GLY A 176 22.86 -26.01 -0.84
N GLU A 177 23.39 -24.81 -1.04
CA GLU A 177 24.49 -24.26 -0.25
C GLU A 177 24.02 -23.84 1.16
N GLN A 178 22.82 -23.26 1.27
CA GLN A 178 22.24 -22.78 2.52
C GLN A 178 21.36 -23.85 3.19
N MET A 179 21.71 -24.24 4.42
CA MET A 179 20.94 -25.17 5.24
C MET A 179 19.88 -24.43 6.06
N CYS A 180 18.68 -25.01 6.19
CA CYS A 180 17.56 -24.42 6.92
C CYS A 180 17.91 -24.04 8.37
N GLY A 181 18.70 -24.87 9.06
CA GLY A 181 19.13 -24.58 10.44
C GLY A 181 20.00 -23.31 10.54
N ASN A 182 20.93 -23.10 9.61
CA ASN A 182 21.76 -21.90 9.58
C ASN A 182 20.95 -20.68 9.14
N CYS A 183 20.04 -20.86 8.18
CA CYS A 183 19.11 -19.83 7.72
C CYS A 183 18.22 -19.32 8.88
N LYS A 184 17.67 -20.24 9.68
CA LYS A 184 16.91 -19.91 10.89
C LYS A 184 17.75 -19.18 11.93
N LYS A 185 19.01 -19.58 12.17
CA LYS A 185 19.89 -18.88 13.12
C LYS A 185 20.14 -17.43 12.71
N LEU A 186 20.32 -17.18 11.41
CA LEU A 186 20.44 -15.82 10.88
C LEU A 186 19.15 -15.02 11.14
N ALA A 187 17.98 -15.58 10.81
CA ALA A 187 16.69 -14.94 11.09
C ALA A 187 16.49 -14.65 12.59
N VAL A 188 16.90 -15.57 13.46
CA VAL A 188 16.85 -15.38 14.92
C VAL A 188 17.73 -14.20 15.33
N GLN A 189 18.97 -14.12 14.86
CA GLN A 189 19.87 -13.02 15.21
C GLN A 189 19.24 -11.67 14.85
N MET A 190 18.80 -11.52 13.60
CA MET A 190 18.21 -10.28 13.11
C MET A 190 16.89 -9.94 13.83
N MET A 191 16.05 -10.94 14.11
CA MET A 191 14.79 -10.73 14.82
C MET A 191 15.01 -10.32 16.28
N VAL A 192 16.02 -10.90 16.95
CA VAL A 192 16.35 -10.50 18.33
C VAL A 192 16.80 -9.05 18.38
N ASP A 193 17.62 -8.62 17.42
CA ASP A 193 18.07 -7.23 17.34
C ASP A 193 16.91 -6.28 17.01
N PHE A 194 16.02 -6.68 16.10
CA PHE A 194 14.78 -5.96 15.80
C PHE A 194 13.86 -5.81 17.03
N LEU A 195 13.62 -6.88 17.79
CA LEU A 195 12.76 -6.83 18.98
C LEU A 195 13.34 -5.98 20.11
N LYS A 196 14.68 -5.95 20.25
CA LYS A 196 15.35 -5.05 21.20
C LYS A 196 15.14 -3.58 20.83
N ASP A 197 15.38 -3.21 19.57
CA ASP A 197 15.15 -1.86 19.06
C ASP A 197 13.68 -1.42 19.25
N ILE A 198 12.72 -2.30 18.91
CA ILE A 198 11.30 -2.02 19.12
C ILE A 198 10.96 -1.87 20.61
N LYS A 199 11.54 -2.69 21.48
CA LYS A 199 11.34 -2.58 22.94
C LYS A 199 11.82 -1.23 23.45
N GLU A 200 13.02 -0.80 23.08
CA GLU A 200 13.59 0.49 23.48
C GLU A 200 12.70 1.66 23.02
N LYS A 201 12.30 1.66 21.74
CA LYS A 201 11.39 2.66 21.17
C LYS A 201 10.03 2.68 21.88
N ARG A 202 9.49 1.51 22.22
CA ARG A 202 8.22 1.41 22.94
C ARG A 202 8.32 1.99 24.35
N GLU A 203 9.42 1.77 25.06
CA GLU A 203 9.61 2.34 26.40
C GLU A 203 9.74 3.86 26.34
N ALA A 204 10.54 4.40 25.41
CA ALA A 204 10.64 5.85 25.20
C ALA A 204 9.30 6.48 24.82
N ALA A 205 8.50 5.81 23.98
CA ALA A 205 7.20 6.33 23.54
C ALA A 205 6.17 6.45 24.68
N LYS A 206 6.33 5.75 25.82
CA LYS A 206 5.36 5.81 26.94
C LYS A 206 5.19 7.22 27.51
N GLU A 207 6.28 7.98 27.58
CA GLU A 207 6.27 9.35 28.09
C GLU A 207 5.54 10.31 27.13
N GLU A 208 5.54 9.97 25.83
CA GLU A 208 4.96 10.78 24.76
C GLU A 208 3.49 10.44 24.46
N VAL A 209 2.94 9.32 24.95
CA VAL A 209 1.57 8.87 24.61
C VAL A 209 0.53 9.96 24.90
N GLY A 210 0.70 10.70 26.01
CA GLY A 210 -0.20 11.80 26.38
C GLY A 210 -0.28 12.91 25.32
N ASN A 211 0.80 13.16 24.59
CA ASN A 211 0.84 14.15 23.52
C ASN A 211 -0.03 13.74 22.33
N TYR A 212 -0.21 12.43 22.08
CA TYR A 212 -1.05 11.93 20.98
C TYR A 212 -2.53 11.76 21.38
N LEU A 213 -2.81 11.46 22.65
CA LEU A 213 -4.18 11.33 23.15
C LEU A 213 -4.87 12.68 23.38
N ASN A 214 -4.08 13.72 23.67
CA ASN A 214 -4.59 15.08 23.93
C ASN A 214 -4.57 15.98 22.69
N LEU A 215 -4.36 15.42 21.49
CA LEU A 215 -4.54 16.15 20.24
C LEU A 215 -6.02 16.53 20.07
N LYS A 216 -6.40 17.72 20.54
CA LYS A 216 -7.39 18.52 19.81
C LYS A 216 -6.72 18.83 18.48
N PHE A 217 -7.05 18.08 17.42
CA PHE A 217 -6.48 18.25 16.09
C PHE A 217 -6.42 19.73 15.70
N PRO A 218 -5.24 20.38 15.81
CA PRO A 218 -5.11 21.78 15.44
C PRO A 218 -4.92 21.78 13.93
N GLY A 219 -6.02 21.82 13.19
CA GLY A 219 -5.97 21.81 11.73
C GLY A 219 -7.23 21.35 11.00
N VAL A 220 -8.19 20.70 11.67
CA VAL A 220 -9.49 20.38 11.04
C VAL A 220 -10.50 21.46 11.41
N ALA A 221 -10.25 22.69 10.95
CA ALA A 221 -11.28 23.72 10.92
C ALA A 221 -12.34 23.28 9.89
N GLY A 222 -13.40 22.62 10.35
CA GLY A 222 -14.54 22.31 9.48
C GLY A 222 -15.40 21.10 9.84
N TYR A 223 -14.96 20.19 10.72
CA TYR A 223 -15.82 19.07 11.13
C TYR A 223 -16.62 19.45 12.38
N ILE A 224 -17.84 19.94 12.16
CA ILE A 224 -18.87 20.07 13.20
C ILE A 224 -19.47 18.66 13.41
N PRO A 225 -19.68 18.21 14.67
CA PRO A 225 -20.22 16.89 15.00
C PRO A 225 -21.63 16.64 14.46
#